data_AF-G3GU17-F1
#
_entry.id   AF-G3GU17-F1
#
_cell.length_a   1.000
_cell.length_b   1.000
_cell.length_c   1.000
_cell.angle_alpha   90.00
_cell.angle_beta   90.00
_cell.angle_gamma   90.00
#
_symmetry.space_group_name_H-M   'P 1'
#
loop_
_entity.id
_entity.type
_entity.pdbx_description
1 polymer ?
#
loop_
_entity_poly.entity_id
_entity_poly.type
_entity_poly.pdbx_seq_one_letter_code
_entity_poly.pdbx_strand_id
1 'polypeptide(L)'
;MVSQLEAQISELVEQLGNEAELHRKDLQRAQEAESKLEALQGQLSHLEGELLSGDVLRDNLNLEKQKYLQFLDQLSEKMKLGEIADDLGFDMRLDVVLARTEQLVRLESNAVIENKTIAHNLQRKLKTQKERLESKEVHMNLLRQKIAQLQQETQARTALAVERDEAHLTVRKLEKKVERMQKELSACREYNTELKAQLADTNELKIKTLEQTKVIEDLSKSRDNLEKLKEKAEKKLMLLKSKLDTAEEEAKADKGRMTAIMELVTSELETLKKSLEEAERREQQLVEFREVVSQTLGLNLTSLAVPDYEIIKCLERVVHSHHHHLVTCACLKDTSAEHDSCPKCCLELLH
;
A
#
# COMPACT_ATOMS: atom_id res chain seq x y z
N MET A 1 103.53 -29.36 194.86
CA MET A 1 103.99 -29.58 193.47
C MET A 1 102.91 -30.16 192.58
N VAL A 2 102.18 -31.22 193.01
CA VAL A 2 101.06 -31.79 192.23
C VAL A 2 99.93 -30.76 191.98
N SER A 3 99.51 -30.01 193.01
CA SER A 3 98.44 -29.00 192.86
C SER A 3 98.77 -27.78 191.99
N GLN A 4 100.05 -27.55 191.66
CA GLN A 4 100.45 -26.40 190.82
C GLN A 4 100.44 -26.76 189.33
N LEU A 5 100.81 -28.00 189.00
CA LEU A 5 100.69 -28.56 187.65
C LEU A 5 99.23 -28.89 187.30
N GLU A 6 98.44 -29.35 188.26
CA GLU A 6 96.99 -29.54 188.07
C GLU A 6 96.26 -28.21 187.79
N ALA A 7 96.68 -27.11 188.43
CA ALA A 7 96.15 -25.78 188.16
C ALA A 7 96.53 -25.28 186.76
N GLN A 8 97.78 -25.47 186.33
CA GLN A 8 98.22 -25.09 184.97
C GLN A 8 97.59 -25.94 183.87
N ILE A 9 97.40 -27.24 184.10
CA ILE A 9 96.68 -28.12 183.17
C ILE A 9 95.20 -27.71 183.11
N SER A 10 94.58 -27.37 184.25
CA SER A 10 93.19 -26.89 184.27
C SER A 10 93.05 -25.56 183.53
N GLU A 11 94.00 -24.64 183.69
CA GLU A 11 94.03 -23.35 182.99
C GLU A 11 94.25 -23.52 181.47
N LEU A 12 95.15 -24.41 181.04
CA LEU A 12 95.35 -24.73 179.61
C LEU A 12 94.15 -25.44 178.99
N VAL A 13 93.49 -26.34 179.73
CA VAL A 13 92.25 -27.00 179.28
C VAL A 13 91.10 -26.00 179.18
N GLU A 14 91.00 -25.04 180.11
CA GLU A 14 90.03 -23.95 180.05
C GLU A 14 90.31 -23.02 178.86
N GLN A 15 91.58 -22.65 178.63
CA GLN A 15 91.99 -21.85 177.48
C GLN A 15 91.69 -22.54 176.14
N LEU A 16 92.06 -23.82 176.00
CA LEU A 16 91.77 -24.60 174.80
C LEU A 16 90.26 -24.79 174.59
N GLY A 17 89.49 -24.96 175.67
CA GLY A 17 88.03 -25.01 175.64
C GLY A 17 87.41 -23.71 175.18
N ASN A 18 87.89 -22.57 175.69
CA ASN A 18 87.48 -21.23 175.29
C ASN A 18 87.85 -20.93 173.83
N GLU A 19 89.03 -21.35 173.37
CA GLU A 19 89.50 -21.17 172.00
C GLU A 19 88.72 -22.05 171.00
N ALA A 20 88.41 -23.29 171.36
CA ALA A 20 87.55 -24.17 170.56
C ALA A 20 86.09 -23.66 170.50
N GLU A 21 85.56 -23.12 171.61
CA GLU A 21 84.27 -22.43 171.67
C GLU A 21 84.23 -21.21 170.73
N LEU A 22 85.28 -20.39 170.75
CA LEU A 22 85.41 -19.22 169.89
C LEU A 22 85.49 -19.65 168.41
N HIS A 23 86.32 -20.64 168.08
CA HIS A 23 86.43 -21.15 166.72
C HIS A 23 85.12 -21.76 166.21
N ARG A 24 84.37 -22.46 167.07
CA ARG A 24 83.03 -22.97 166.75
C ARG A 24 82.05 -21.84 166.45
N LYS A 25 82.07 -20.74 167.24
CA LYS A 25 81.24 -19.55 167.02
C LYS A 25 81.61 -18.83 165.72
N ASP A 26 82.90 -18.69 165.44
CA ASP A 26 83.39 -18.08 164.21
C ASP A 26 83.05 -18.92 162.97
N LEU A 27 83.17 -20.24 163.05
CA LEU A 27 82.77 -21.16 161.98
C LEU A 27 81.25 -21.11 161.74
N GLN A 28 80.44 -21.10 162.80
CA GLN A 28 78.99 -20.95 162.68
C GLN A 28 78.62 -19.61 162.03
N ARG A 29 79.28 -18.52 162.44
CA ARG A 29 79.08 -17.19 161.84
C ARG A 29 79.50 -17.14 160.37
N ALA A 30 80.58 -17.83 160.01
CA ALA A 30 81.03 -17.95 158.62
C ALA A 30 80.01 -18.74 157.78
N GLN A 31 79.51 -19.87 158.28
CA GLN A 31 78.46 -20.67 157.61
C GLN A 31 77.15 -19.88 157.46
N GLU A 32 76.73 -19.13 158.48
CA GLU A 32 75.57 -18.25 158.39
C GLU A 32 75.78 -17.10 157.37
N ALA A 33 77.00 -16.58 157.26
CA ALA A 33 77.35 -15.56 156.27
C ALA A 33 77.40 -16.15 154.84
N GLU A 34 77.92 -17.36 154.66
CA GLU A 34 77.93 -18.08 153.38
C GLU A 34 76.50 -18.40 152.91
N SER A 35 75.64 -18.91 153.79
CA SER A 35 74.23 -19.17 153.46
C SER A 35 73.48 -17.89 153.09
N LYS A 36 73.75 -16.78 153.78
CA LYS A 36 73.21 -15.45 153.41
C LYS A 36 73.74 -14.96 152.08
N LEU A 37 75.03 -15.15 151.81
CA LEU A 37 75.66 -14.79 150.54
C LEU A 37 75.02 -15.57 149.39
N GLU A 38 74.85 -16.88 149.54
CA GLU A 38 74.22 -17.74 148.54
C GLU A 38 72.75 -17.34 148.27
N ALA A 39 71.98 -17.04 149.32
CA ALA A 39 70.62 -16.55 149.19
C ALA A 39 70.54 -15.20 148.45
N LEU A 40 71.43 -14.26 148.80
CA LEU A 40 71.53 -12.95 148.13
C LEU A 40 71.98 -13.10 146.66
N GLN A 41 72.91 -14.01 146.38
CA GLN A 41 73.33 -14.32 145.01
C GLN A 41 72.18 -14.91 144.19
N GLY A 42 71.41 -15.85 144.75
CA GLY A 42 70.22 -16.39 144.11
C GLY A 42 69.17 -15.33 143.79
N GLN A 43 68.92 -14.40 144.73
CA GLN A 43 68.00 -13.27 144.51
C GLN A 43 68.52 -12.31 143.45
N LEU A 44 69.82 -12.00 143.46
CA LEU A 44 70.44 -11.14 142.47
C LEU A 44 70.35 -11.74 141.06
N SER A 45 70.69 -13.03 140.91
CA SER A 45 70.56 -13.73 139.62
C SER A 45 69.10 -13.81 139.13
N HIS A 46 68.13 -13.98 140.04
CA HIS A 46 66.72 -13.96 139.66
C HIS A 46 66.27 -12.59 139.15
N LEU A 47 66.61 -11.52 139.89
CA LEU A 47 66.30 -10.14 139.49
C LEU A 47 66.99 -9.73 138.18
N GLU A 48 68.24 -10.14 137.98
CA GLU A 48 68.95 -9.97 136.71
C GLU A 48 68.23 -10.68 135.56
N GLY A 49 67.74 -11.91 135.79
CA GLY A 49 66.94 -12.64 134.82
C GLY A 49 65.62 -11.94 134.47
N GLU A 50 64.90 -11.42 135.47
CA GLU A 50 63.67 -10.65 135.26
C GLU A 50 63.93 -9.36 134.47
N LEU A 51 64.98 -8.61 134.83
CA LEU A 51 65.39 -7.39 134.13
C LEU A 51 65.69 -7.67 132.65
N LEU A 52 66.51 -8.70 132.37
CA LEU A 52 66.83 -9.12 131.01
C LEU A 52 65.57 -9.52 130.22
N SER A 53 64.65 -10.27 130.83
CA SER A 53 63.39 -10.64 130.18
C SER A 53 62.50 -9.43 129.88
N GLY A 54 62.51 -8.44 130.79
CA GLY A 54 61.79 -7.18 130.62
C GLY A 54 62.37 -6.32 129.48
N ASP A 55 63.69 -6.28 129.33
CA ASP A 55 64.36 -5.56 128.25
C ASP A 55 64.06 -6.18 126.89
N VAL A 56 64.12 -7.52 126.77
CA VAL A 56 63.72 -8.23 125.55
C VAL A 56 62.26 -7.97 125.20
N LEU A 57 61.35 -7.96 126.18
CA LEU A 57 59.94 -7.63 125.93
C LEU A 57 59.78 -6.19 125.42
N ARG A 58 60.50 -5.23 126.02
CA ARG A 58 60.47 -3.82 125.62
C ARG A 58 61.00 -3.62 124.20
N ASP A 59 62.09 -4.29 123.85
CA ASP A 59 62.66 -4.25 122.50
C ASP A 59 61.70 -4.84 121.46
N ASN A 60 61.04 -5.95 121.79
CA ASN A 60 60.02 -6.53 120.93
C ASN A 60 58.83 -5.57 120.72
N LEU A 61 58.34 -4.94 121.78
CA LEU A 61 57.26 -3.94 121.69
C LEU A 61 57.69 -2.71 120.88
N ASN A 62 58.94 -2.26 121.04
CA ASN A 62 59.49 -1.15 120.26
C ASN A 62 59.61 -1.49 118.77
N LEU A 63 60.09 -2.70 118.45
CA LEU A 63 60.16 -3.18 117.08
C LEU A 63 58.78 -3.24 116.43
N GLU A 64 57.79 -3.77 117.15
CA GLU A 64 56.43 -3.87 116.65
C GLU A 64 55.78 -2.48 116.47
N LYS A 65 56.02 -1.56 117.41
CA LYS A 65 55.62 -0.15 117.28
C LYS A 65 56.22 0.51 116.04
N GLN A 66 57.50 0.27 115.74
CA GLN A 66 58.15 0.80 114.53
C GLN A 66 57.50 0.26 113.25
N LYS A 67 57.17 -1.03 113.19
CA LYS A 67 56.44 -1.61 112.05
C LYS A 67 55.08 -0.95 111.85
N TYR A 68 54.31 -0.75 112.93
CA TYR A 68 53.01 -0.10 112.84
C TYR A 68 53.10 1.36 112.40
N LEU A 69 54.10 2.10 112.88
CA LEU A 69 54.35 3.47 112.43
C LEU A 69 54.71 3.51 110.94
N GLN A 70 55.62 2.63 110.50
CA GLN A 70 55.99 2.54 109.08
C GLN A 70 54.80 2.17 108.19
N PHE A 71 53.95 1.25 108.64
CA PHE A 71 52.72 0.91 107.93
C PHE A 71 51.77 2.11 107.84
N LEU A 72 51.63 2.87 108.93
CA LEU A 72 50.78 4.06 108.98
C LEU A 72 51.30 5.19 108.07
N ASP A 73 52.62 5.34 107.96
CA ASP A 73 53.25 6.28 107.02
C ASP A 73 52.92 5.88 105.57
N GLN A 74 53.11 4.61 105.21
CA GLN A 74 52.76 4.10 103.88
C GLN A 74 51.28 4.29 103.57
N LEU A 75 50.40 4.03 104.55
CA LEU A 75 48.96 4.19 104.37
C LEU A 75 48.59 5.67 104.16
N SER A 76 49.23 6.56 104.92
CA SER A 76 49.04 8.01 104.81
C SER A 76 49.48 8.54 103.44
N GLU A 77 50.60 8.05 102.92
CA GLU A 77 51.07 8.35 101.56
C GLU A 77 50.06 7.88 100.50
N LYS A 78 49.61 6.63 100.57
CA LYS A 78 48.64 6.07 99.61
C LYS A 78 47.30 6.80 99.64
N MET A 79 46.86 7.25 100.81
CA MET A 79 45.64 8.05 100.98
C MET A 79 45.81 9.53 100.64
N LYS A 80 47.05 9.94 100.35
CA LYS A 80 47.45 11.32 100.05
C LYS A 80 47.09 12.28 101.18
N LEU A 81 47.38 11.88 102.43
CA LEU A 81 47.18 12.71 103.62
C LEU A 81 48.24 13.81 103.74
N GLY A 82 49.37 13.68 103.04
CA GLY A 82 50.42 14.71 102.96
C GLY A 82 51.05 15.01 104.31
N GLU A 83 51.59 16.23 104.43
CA GLU A 83 52.29 16.74 105.63
C GLU A 83 51.41 16.76 106.90
N ILE A 84 50.08 16.72 106.74
CA ILE A 84 49.14 16.67 107.87
C ILE A 84 49.35 15.38 108.68
N ALA A 85 49.71 14.26 108.04
CA ALA A 85 50.01 13.04 108.76
C ALA A 85 51.31 13.18 109.56
N ASP A 86 52.32 13.88 109.03
CA ASP A 86 53.66 13.96 109.60
C ASP A 86 53.68 14.62 110.99
N ASP A 87 52.82 15.62 111.21
CA ASP A 87 52.72 16.36 112.48
C ASP A 87 51.80 15.72 113.54
N LEU A 88 51.06 14.66 113.19
CA LEU A 88 50.07 14.05 114.08
C LEU A 88 50.66 12.89 114.90
N GLY A 89 50.17 12.76 116.14
CA GLY A 89 50.41 11.57 116.95
C GLY A 89 49.71 10.32 116.38
N PHE A 90 50.16 9.13 116.78
CA PHE A 90 49.67 7.84 116.27
C PHE A 90 48.13 7.71 116.27
N ASP A 91 47.47 8.03 117.38
CA ASP A 91 46.01 7.90 117.52
C ASP A 91 45.26 8.84 116.56
N MET A 92 45.72 10.08 116.42
CA MET A 92 45.11 11.05 115.50
C MET A 92 45.34 10.67 114.04
N ARG A 93 46.51 10.12 113.69
CA ARG A 93 46.79 9.61 112.34
C ARG A 93 45.82 8.49 111.98
N LEU A 94 45.49 7.59 112.92
CA LEU A 94 44.49 6.54 112.71
C LEU A 94 43.11 7.12 112.42
N ASP A 95 42.65 8.10 113.21
CA ASP A 95 41.35 8.74 112.99
C ASP A 95 41.27 9.47 111.65
N VAL A 96 42.34 10.17 111.24
CA VAL A 96 42.41 10.87 109.95
C VAL A 96 42.41 9.87 108.79
N VAL A 97 43.15 8.77 108.89
CA VAL A 97 43.14 7.67 107.92
C VAL A 97 41.74 7.07 107.77
N LEU A 98 41.04 6.83 108.88
CA LEU A 98 39.66 6.31 108.86
C LEU A 98 38.71 7.29 108.18
N ALA A 99 38.72 8.56 108.60
CA ALA A 99 37.88 9.59 108.01
C ALA A 99 38.14 9.77 106.49
N ARG A 100 39.42 9.70 106.09
CA ARG A 100 39.80 9.75 104.68
C ARG A 100 39.32 8.53 103.90
N THR A 101 39.40 7.34 104.49
CA THR A 101 38.89 6.11 103.89
C THR A 101 37.39 6.21 103.64
N GLU A 102 36.61 6.63 104.63
CA GLU A 102 35.17 6.84 104.49
C GLU A 102 34.85 7.88 103.41
N GLN A 103 35.62 8.97 103.35
CA GLN A 103 35.48 9.98 102.32
C GLN A 103 35.71 9.40 100.92
N LEU A 104 36.81 8.65 100.72
CA LEU A 104 37.13 8.03 99.43
C LEU A 104 36.05 7.03 99.00
N VAL A 105 35.53 6.22 99.93
CA VAL A 105 34.42 5.29 99.66
C VAL A 105 33.16 6.05 99.21
N ARG A 106 32.82 7.17 99.87
CA ARG A 106 31.67 7.99 99.46
C ARG A 106 31.86 8.62 98.08
N LEU A 107 33.06 9.14 97.79
CA LEU A 107 33.39 9.73 96.49
C LEU A 107 33.30 8.69 95.36
N GLU A 108 33.86 7.49 95.59
CA GLU A 108 33.79 6.39 94.62
C GLU A 108 32.34 5.94 94.38
N SER A 109 31.55 5.79 95.45
CA SER A 109 30.13 5.45 95.36
C SER A 109 29.35 6.48 94.52
N ASN A 110 29.57 7.77 94.77
CA ASN A 110 28.94 8.84 94.00
C ASN A 110 29.37 8.81 92.53
N ALA A 111 30.67 8.65 92.25
CA ALA A 111 31.19 8.54 90.88
C ALA A 111 30.60 7.33 90.13
N VAL A 112 30.44 6.19 90.81
CA VAL A 112 29.79 5.00 90.24
C VAL A 112 28.31 5.28 89.92
N ILE A 113 27.58 5.96 90.79
CA ILE A 113 26.17 6.32 90.57
C ILE A 113 26.03 7.29 89.39
N GLU A 114 26.90 8.31 89.31
CA GLU A 114 26.93 9.27 88.20
C GLU A 114 27.24 8.57 86.88
N ASN A 115 28.29 7.73 86.85
CA ASN A 115 28.66 6.96 85.67
C ASN A 115 27.54 6.02 85.21
N LYS A 116 26.85 5.35 86.15
CA LYS A 116 25.69 4.51 85.84
C LYS A 116 24.55 5.33 85.23
N THR A 117 24.31 6.53 85.75
CA THR A 117 23.29 7.44 85.23
C THR A 117 23.63 7.92 83.82
N ILE A 118 24.89 8.32 83.58
CA ILE A 118 25.38 8.73 82.25
C ILE A 118 25.28 7.56 81.27
N ALA A 119 25.73 6.36 81.65
CA ALA A 119 25.66 5.17 80.82
C ALA A 119 24.21 4.84 80.42
N HIS A 120 23.27 4.88 81.37
CA HIS A 120 21.86 4.67 81.10
C HIS A 120 21.26 5.76 80.18
N ASN A 121 21.65 7.02 80.36
CA ASN A 121 21.25 8.11 79.47
C ASN A 121 21.78 7.92 78.05
N LEU A 122 23.03 7.52 77.89
CA LEU A 122 23.64 7.21 76.59
C LEU A 122 22.97 6.01 75.93
N GLN A 123 22.68 4.95 76.71
CA GLN A 123 21.97 3.78 76.21
C GLN A 123 20.57 4.14 75.69
N ARG A 124 19.83 4.99 76.41
CA ARG A 124 18.52 5.50 75.95
C ARG A 124 18.67 6.32 74.66
N LYS A 125 19.62 7.26 74.61
CA LYS A 125 19.89 8.05 73.39
C LYS A 125 20.26 7.15 72.20
N LEU A 126 21.10 6.14 72.41
CA LEU A 126 21.47 5.17 71.39
C LEU A 126 20.26 4.41 70.87
N LYS A 127 19.38 3.94 71.76
CA LYS A 127 18.15 3.23 71.38
C LYS A 127 17.25 4.11 70.50
N THR A 128 16.98 5.35 70.92
CA THR A 128 16.16 6.29 70.14
C THR A 128 16.77 6.63 68.78
N GLN A 129 18.10 6.79 68.70
CA GLN A 129 18.77 7.05 67.41
C GLN A 129 18.71 5.83 66.49
N LYS A 130 18.83 4.61 67.02
CA LYS A 130 18.66 3.37 66.24
C LYS A 130 17.24 3.26 65.67
N GLU A 131 16.21 3.42 66.50
CA GLU A 131 14.81 3.40 66.07
C GLU A 131 14.53 4.48 64.98
N ARG A 132 15.10 5.68 65.15
CA ARG A 132 14.99 6.76 64.15
C ARG A 132 15.68 6.40 62.83
N LEU A 133 16.83 5.74 62.89
CA LEU A 133 17.57 5.29 61.71
C LEU A 133 16.80 4.19 60.97
N GLU A 134 16.30 3.19 61.69
CA GLU A 134 15.48 2.10 61.14
C GLU A 134 14.21 2.64 60.47
N SER A 135 13.52 3.59 61.11
CA SER A 135 12.35 4.27 60.51
C SER A 135 12.69 4.99 59.21
N LYS A 136 13.84 5.69 59.14
CA LYS A 136 14.31 6.34 57.92
C LYS A 136 14.71 5.33 56.83
N GLU A 137 15.32 4.21 57.20
CA GLU A 137 15.71 3.15 56.27
C GLU A 137 14.46 2.55 55.59
N VAL A 138 13.41 2.27 56.36
CA VAL A 138 12.12 1.80 55.81
C VAL A 138 11.52 2.85 54.85
N HIS A 139 11.52 4.13 55.23
CA HIS A 139 11.02 5.19 54.35
C HIS A 139 11.82 5.31 53.05
N MET A 140 13.15 5.22 53.14
CA MET A 140 14.03 5.26 51.97
C MET A 140 13.79 4.06 51.03
N ASN A 141 13.57 2.86 51.58
CA ASN A 141 13.24 1.68 50.78
C ASN A 141 11.88 1.82 50.09
N LEU A 142 10.88 2.39 50.75
CA LEU A 142 9.60 2.71 50.12
C LEU A 142 9.75 3.72 48.97
N LEU A 143 10.55 4.78 49.15
CA LEU A 143 10.82 5.76 48.10
C LEU A 143 11.54 5.14 46.91
N ARG A 144 12.56 4.30 47.15
CA ARG A 144 13.24 3.55 46.08
C ARG A 144 12.27 2.66 45.30
N GLN A 145 11.37 1.96 45.98
CA GLN A 145 10.34 1.15 45.33
C GLN A 145 9.39 2.01 44.49
N LYS A 146 8.97 3.18 45.00
CA LYS A 146 8.11 4.10 44.26
C LYS A 146 8.80 4.67 43.02
N ILE A 147 10.10 5.00 43.10
CA ILE A 147 10.89 5.45 41.96
C ILE A 147 10.96 4.35 40.90
N ALA A 148 11.25 3.10 41.29
CA ALA A 148 11.29 1.97 40.35
C ALA A 148 9.94 1.76 39.64
N GLN A 149 8.82 1.84 40.38
CA GLN A 149 7.48 1.76 39.79
C GLN A 149 7.21 2.89 38.78
N LEU A 150 7.55 4.14 39.13
CA LEU A 150 7.36 5.28 38.23
C LEU A 150 8.24 5.19 36.97
N GLN A 151 9.46 4.68 37.10
CA GLN A 151 10.35 4.42 35.96
C GLN A 151 9.75 3.36 35.03
N GLN A 152 9.25 2.25 35.58
CA GLN A 152 8.58 1.20 34.80
C GLN A 152 7.32 1.72 34.09
N GLU A 153 6.50 2.51 34.79
CA GLU A 153 5.30 3.11 34.22
C GLU A 153 5.64 4.08 33.08
N THR A 154 6.70 4.88 33.25
CA THR A 154 7.19 5.80 32.21
C THR A 154 7.65 5.03 30.97
N GLN A 155 8.44 3.96 31.16
CA GLN A 155 8.89 3.10 30.06
C GLN A 155 7.71 2.44 29.32
N ALA A 156 6.71 1.94 30.05
CA ALA A 156 5.51 1.35 29.47
C ALA A 156 4.70 2.39 28.67
N ARG A 157 4.53 3.61 29.19
CA ARG A 157 3.87 4.72 28.48
C ARG A 157 4.61 5.10 27.20
N THR A 158 5.94 5.14 27.23
CA THR A 158 6.76 5.41 26.03
C THR A 158 6.59 4.31 24.98
N ALA A 159 6.62 3.03 25.39
CA ALA A 159 6.39 1.91 24.46
C ALA A 159 5.01 1.97 23.80
N LEU A 160 3.95 2.24 24.58
CA LEU A 160 2.59 2.41 24.06
C LEU A 160 2.46 3.61 23.11
N ALA A 161 3.20 4.69 23.35
CA ALA A 161 3.21 5.84 22.44
C ALA A 161 3.81 5.47 21.08
N VAL A 162 4.92 4.72 21.06
CA VAL A 162 5.54 4.22 19.83
C VAL A 162 4.60 3.29 19.07
N GLU A 163 3.97 2.32 19.76
CA GLU A 163 2.99 1.42 19.13
C GLU A 163 1.79 2.18 18.55
N ARG A 164 1.31 3.21 19.24
CA ARG A 164 0.25 4.09 18.74
C ARG A 164 0.68 4.82 17.46
N ASP A 165 1.89 5.38 17.44
CA ASP A 165 2.41 6.10 16.28
C ASP A 165 2.59 5.15 15.07
N GLU A 166 3.06 3.93 15.31
CA GLU A 166 3.14 2.87 14.29
C GLU A 166 1.74 2.50 13.77
N ALA A 167 0.76 2.30 14.66
CA ALA A 167 -0.62 2.05 14.28
C ALA A 167 -1.19 3.21 13.43
N HIS A 168 -0.97 4.47 13.83
CA HIS A 168 -1.40 5.62 13.03
C HIS A 168 -0.73 5.66 11.64
N LEU A 169 0.56 5.32 11.54
CA LEU A 169 1.25 5.21 10.25
C LEU A 169 0.65 4.11 9.37
N THR A 170 0.30 2.95 9.94
CA THR A 170 -0.35 1.88 9.17
C THR A 170 -1.74 2.28 8.69
N VAL A 171 -2.55 2.93 9.53
CA VAL A 171 -3.86 3.48 9.14
C VAL A 171 -3.71 4.45 7.98
N ARG A 172 -2.81 5.44 8.06
CA ARG A 172 -2.55 6.39 6.97
C ARG A 172 -2.12 5.71 5.66
N LYS A 173 -1.34 4.62 5.74
CA LYS A 173 -0.96 3.83 4.54
C LYS A 173 -2.15 3.10 3.94
N LEU A 174 -3.05 2.56 4.77
CA LEU A 174 -4.27 1.89 4.32
C LEU A 174 -5.27 2.90 3.73
N GLU A 175 -5.46 4.07 4.34
CA GLU A 175 -6.29 5.15 3.79
C GLU A 175 -5.83 5.54 2.37
N LYS A 176 -4.52 5.72 2.15
CA LYS A 176 -3.96 5.98 0.82
C LYS A 176 -4.15 4.82 -0.18
N LYS A 177 -4.28 3.58 0.28
CA LYS A 177 -4.61 2.43 -0.59
C LYS A 177 -6.09 2.45 -0.95
N VAL A 178 -6.96 2.70 0.02
CA VAL A 178 -8.40 2.83 -0.18
C VAL A 178 -8.71 3.95 -1.16
N GLU A 179 -8.10 5.14 -1.00
CA GLU A 179 -8.31 6.27 -1.92
C GLU A 179 -7.90 5.93 -3.36
N ARG A 180 -6.78 5.22 -3.55
CA ARG A 180 -6.34 4.76 -4.88
C ARG A 180 -7.30 3.75 -5.50
N MET A 181 -7.69 2.72 -4.74
CA MET A 181 -8.67 1.73 -5.21
C MET A 181 -10.02 2.37 -5.53
N GLN A 182 -10.42 3.40 -4.79
CA GLN A 182 -11.67 4.11 -5.03
C GLN A 182 -11.64 4.96 -6.31
N LYS A 183 -10.49 5.58 -6.63
CA LYS A 183 -10.24 6.26 -7.91
C LYS A 183 -10.23 5.29 -9.09
N GLU A 184 -9.60 4.13 -8.94
CA GLU A 184 -9.61 3.08 -9.97
C GLU A 184 -11.04 2.55 -10.20
N LEU A 185 -11.80 2.35 -9.13
CA LEU A 185 -13.20 1.92 -9.20
C LEU A 185 -14.08 2.96 -9.92
N SER A 186 -13.90 4.26 -9.65
CA SER A 186 -14.66 5.30 -10.34
C SER A 186 -14.33 5.36 -11.82
N ALA A 187 -13.05 5.29 -12.20
CA ALA A 187 -12.62 5.25 -13.59
C ALA A 187 -13.19 4.03 -14.33
N CYS A 188 -13.18 2.86 -13.71
CA CYS A 188 -13.80 1.65 -14.27
C CYS A 188 -15.32 1.80 -14.46
N ARG A 189 -16.02 2.47 -13.54
CA ARG A 189 -17.45 2.76 -13.66
C ARG A 189 -17.73 3.72 -14.82
N GLU A 190 -16.96 4.79 -14.95
CA GLU A 190 -17.04 5.74 -16.06
C GLU A 190 -16.81 5.06 -17.41
N TYR A 191 -15.78 4.21 -17.50
CA TYR A 191 -15.53 3.42 -18.69
C TYR A 191 -16.67 2.43 -19.01
N ASN A 192 -17.27 1.80 -18.00
CA ASN A 192 -18.42 0.93 -18.20
C ASN A 192 -19.65 1.70 -18.70
N THR A 193 -19.89 2.91 -18.20
CA THR A 193 -20.98 3.78 -18.67
C THR A 193 -20.75 4.24 -20.11
N GLU A 194 -19.52 4.57 -20.47
CA GLU A 194 -19.14 4.93 -21.84
C GLU A 194 -19.37 3.77 -22.82
N LEU A 195 -18.91 2.56 -22.46
CA LEU A 195 -19.17 1.36 -23.28
C LEU A 195 -20.66 1.06 -23.44
N LYS A 196 -21.47 1.28 -22.41
CA LYS A 196 -22.93 1.13 -22.49
C LYS A 196 -23.55 2.15 -23.44
N ALA A 197 -23.08 3.40 -23.44
CA ALA A 197 -23.52 4.42 -24.38
C ALA A 197 -23.14 4.04 -25.83
N GLN A 198 -21.89 3.66 -26.08
CA GLN A 198 -21.44 3.19 -27.39
C GLN A 198 -22.23 1.98 -27.89
N LEU A 199 -22.59 1.05 -26.99
CA LEU A 199 -23.43 -0.09 -27.33
C LEU A 199 -24.85 0.34 -27.73
N ALA A 200 -25.43 1.34 -27.05
CA ALA A 200 -26.73 1.90 -27.40
C ALA A 200 -26.69 2.57 -28.78
N ASP A 201 -25.67 3.39 -29.06
CA ASP A 201 -25.47 4.03 -30.36
C ASP A 201 -25.31 3.00 -31.49
N THR A 202 -24.53 1.94 -31.24
CA THR A 202 -24.35 0.84 -32.19
C THR A 202 -25.68 0.12 -32.46
N ASN A 203 -26.51 -0.08 -31.44
CA ASN A 203 -27.84 -0.67 -31.61
C ASN A 203 -28.77 0.24 -32.43
N GLU A 204 -28.71 1.57 -32.23
CA GLU A 204 -29.47 2.52 -33.05
C GLU A 204 -29.04 2.48 -34.52
N LEU A 205 -27.73 2.47 -34.78
CA LEU A 205 -27.19 2.31 -36.14
C LEU A 205 -27.62 0.98 -36.78
N LYS A 206 -27.64 -0.11 -36.01
CA LYS A 206 -28.12 -1.41 -36.47
C LYS A 206 -29.60 -1.36 -36.86
N ILE A 207 -30.45 -0.69 -36.07
CA ILE A 207 -31.86 -0.48 -36.40
C ILE A 207 -32.00 0.31 -37.71
N LYS A 208 -31.29 1.44 -37.84
CA LYS A 208 -31.30 2.25 -39.08
C LYS A 208 -30.83 1.45 -40.30
N THR A 209 -29.81 0.61 -40.13
CA THR A 209 -29.31 -0.26 -41.21
C THR A 209 -30.36 -1.29 -41.63
N LEU A 210 -31.08 -1.89 -40.68
CA LEU A 210 -32.17 -2.82 -40.98
C LEU A 210 -33.34 -2.11 -41.70
N GLU A 211 -33.70 -0.90 -41.27
CA GLU A 211 -34.72 -0.08 -41.94
C GLU A 211 -34.33 0.27 -43.38
N GLN A 212 -33.09 0.72 -43.60
CA GLN A 212 -32.55 0.98 -44.94
C GLN A 212 -32.54 -0.28 -45.81
N THR A 213 -32.15 -1.42 -45.25
CA THR A 213 -32.15 -2.71 -45.95
C THR A 213 -33.57 -3.07 -46.41
N LYS A 214 -34.59 -2.85 -45.57
CA LYS A 214 -36.00 -3.06 -45.92
C LYS A 214 -36.45 -2.14 -47.06
N VAL A 215 -36.09 -0.85 -47.02
CA VAL A 215 -36.39 0.11 -48.09
C VAL A 215 -35.73 -0.31 -49.41
N ILE A 216 -34.46 -0.74 -49.37
CA ILE A 216 -33.75 -1.26 -50.56
C ILE A 216 -34.46 -2.48 -51.12
N GLU A 217 -34.91 -3.40 -50.26
CA GLU A 217 -35.64 -4.60 -50.68
C GLU A 217 -36.97 -4.23 -51.36
N ASP A 218 -37.72 -3.29 -50.80
CA ASP A 218 -38.98 -2.79 -51.38
C ASP A 218 -38.76 -2.06 -52.71
N LEU A 219 -37.72 -1.22 -52.81
CA LEU A 219 -37.31 -0.57 -54.05
C LEU A 219 -36.85 -1.58 -55.11
N SER A 220 -36.12 -2.63 -54.72
CA SER A 220 -35.72 -3.72 -55.62
C SER A 220 -36.94 -4.45 -56.18
N LYS A 221 -37.92 -4.78 -55.33
CA LYS A 221 -39.19 -5.39 -55.77
C LYS A 221 -39.93 -4.48 -56.75
N SER A 222 -40.00 -3.18 -56.46
CA SER A 222 -40.62 -2.19 -57.35
C SER A 222 -39.88 -2.09 -58.70
N ARG A 223 -38.54 -2.02 -58.69
CA ARG A 223 -37.70 -2.03 -59.89
C ARG A 223 -37.94 -3.29 -60.71
N ASP A 224 -37.96 -4.48 -60.09
CA ASP A 224 -38.18 -5.74 -60.81
C ASP A 224 -39.57 -5.78 -61.45
N ASN A 225 -40.58 -5.19 -60.81
CA ASN A 225 -41.91 -5.03 -61.42
C ASN A 225 -41.90 -4.04 -62.59
N LEU A 226 -41.19 -2.91 -62.47
CA LEU A 226 -41.01 -1.94 -63.56
C LEU A 226 -40.25 -2.56 -64.74
N GLU A 227 -39.20 -3.34 -64.50
CA GLU A 227 -38.46 -4.07 -65.54
C GLU A 227 -39.40 -5.04 -66.27
N LYS A 228 -40.22 -5.81 -65.55
CA LYS A 228 -41.25 -6.69 -66.16
C LYS A 228 -42.27 -5.90 -66.99
N LEU A 229 -42.68 -4.71 -66.55
CA LEU A 229 -43.60 -3.85 -67.31
C LEU A 229 -42.92 -3.26 -68.55
N LYS A 230 -41.67 -2.83 -68.43
CA LYS A 230 -40.82 -2.37 -69.54
C LYS A 230 -40.65 -3.46 -70.58
N GLU A 231 -40.26 -4.68 -70.19
CA GLU A 231 -40.16 -5.83 -71.10
C GLU A 231 -41.49 -6.10 -71.83
N LYS A 232 -42.62 -6.03 -71.14
CA LYS A 232 -43.95 -6.16 -71.77
C LYS A 232 -44.23 -5.03 -72.76
N ALA A 233 -43.86 -3.79 -72.42
CA ALA A 233 -44.01 -2.64 -73.29
C ALA A 233 -43.09 -2.73 -74.52
N GLU A 234 -41.83 -3.13 -74.36
CA GLU A 234 -40.87 -3.39 -75.44
C GLU A 234 -41.37 -4.49 -76.38
N LYS A 235 -41.90 -5.60 -75.85
CA LYS A 235 -42.53 -6.66 -76.67
C LYS A 235 -43.71 -6.13 -77.49
N LYS A 236 -44.57 -5.30 -76.89
CA LYS A 236 -45.69 -4.65 -77.61
C LYS A 236 -45.18 -3.67 -78.67
N LEU A 237 -44.17 -2.88 -78.36
CA LEU A 237 -43.56 -1.92 -79.28
C LEU A 237 -42.93 -2.67 -80.46
N MET A 238 -42.20 -3.76 -80.22
CA MET A 238 -41.66 -4.63 -81.28
C MET A 238 -42.76 -5.21 -82.17
N LEU A 239 -43.88 -5.68 -81.59
CA LEU A 239 -45.03 -6.16 -82.36
C LEU A 239 -45.68 -5.05 -83.20
N LEU A 240 -45.83 -3.84 -82.65
CA LEU A 240 -46.37 -2.70 -83.38
C LEU A 240 -45.41 -2.26 -84.49
N LYS A 241 -44.10 -2.27 -84.23
CA LYS A 241 -43.07 -1.99 -85.23
C LYS A 241 -43.13 -3.00 -86.36
N SER A 242 -43.18 -4.30 -86.07
CA SER A 242 -43.30 -5.32 -87.13
C SER A 242 -44.61 -5.17 -87.92
N LYS A 243 -45.72 -4.81 -87.26
CA LYS A 243 -46.98 -4.51 -87.95
C LYS A 243 -46.89 -3.27 -88.84
N LEU A 244 -46.20 -2.23 -88.38
CA LEU A 244 -45.96 -1.02 -89.15
C LEU A 244 -45.07 -1.32 -90.35
N ASP A 245 -43.98 -2.07 -90.16
CA ASP A 245 -43.09 -2.49 -91.24
C ASP A 245 -43.87 -3.30 -92.30
N THR A 246 -44.74 -4.24 -91.90
CA THR A 246 -45.59 -4.97 -92.85
C THR A 246 -46.59 -4.07 -93.57
N ALA A 247 -47.20 -3.10 -92.87
CA ALA A 247 -48.13 -2.16 -93.47
C ALA A 247 -47.41 -1.16 -94.40
N GLU A 248 -46.17 -0.78 -94.10
CA GLU A 248 -45.32 0.05 -94.94
C GLU A 248 -44.94 -0.70 -96.23
N GLU A 249 -44.55 -1.97 -96.14
CA GLU A 249 -44.26 -2.81 -97.30
C GLU A 249 -45.51 -3.08 -98.15
N GLU A 250 -46.67 -3.34 -97.52
CA GLU A 250 -47.95 -3.42 -98.25
C GLU A 250 -48.28 -2.09 -98.95
N ALA A 251 -48.15 -0.95 -98.27
CA ALA A 251 -48.41 0.35 -98.87
C ALA A 251 -47.43 0.66 -100.01
N LYS A 252 -46.15 0.28 -99.92
CA LYS A 252 -45.18 0.39 -101.01
C LYS A 252 -45.54 -0.51 -102.18
N ALA A 253 -45.95 -1.77 -101.93
CA ALA A 253 -46.40 -2.69 -102.96
C ALA A 253 -47.66 -2.17 -103.66
N ASP A 254 -48.65 -1.69 -102.91
CA ASP A 254 -49.88 -1.07 -103.40
C ASP A 254 -49.59 0.16 -104.25
N LYS A 255 -48.71 1.05 -103.76
CA LYS A 255 -48.23 2.20 -104.53
C LYS A 255 -47.56 1.74 -105.81
N GLY A 256 -46.69 0.73 -105.75
CA GLY A 256 -46.06 0.13 -106.93
C GLY A 256 -47.07 -0.39 -107.95
N ARG A 257 -48.09 -1.13 -107.51
CA ARG A 257 -49.19 -1.60 -108.37
C ARG A 257 -49.97 -0.44 -108.98
N MET A 258 -50.32 0.58 -108.20
CA MET A 258 -51.01 1.77 -108.69
C MET A 258 -50.17 2.50 -109.74
N THR A 259 -48.86 2.62 -109.52
CA THR A 259 -47.93 3.26 -110.47
C THR A 259 -47.87 2.48 -111.78
N ALA A 260 -47.81 1.15 -111.73
CA ALA A 260 -47.84 0.28 -112.92
C ALA A 260 -49.17 0.38 -113.69
N ILE A 261 -50.30 0.42 -112.99
CA ILE A 261 -51.63 0.63 -113.60
C ILE A 261 -51.70 2.02 -114.26
N MET A 262 -51.17 3.05 -113.59
CA MET A 262 -51.10 4.39 -114.14
C MET A 262 -50.26 4.44 -115.42
N GLU A 263 -49.10 3.79 -115.44
CA GLU A 263 -48.25 3.68 -116.64
C GLU A 263 -48.96 2.95 -117.79
N LEU A 264 -49.67 1.85 -117.51
CA LEU A 264 -50.47 1.14 -118.51
C LEU A 264 -51.55 2.05 -119.11
N VAL A 265 -52.37 2.69 -118.27
CA VAL A 265 -53.43 3.61 -118.74
C VAL A 265 -52.84 4.78 -119.52
N THR A 266 -51.68 5.31 -119.11
CA THR A 266 -51.00 6.39 -119.82
C THR A 266 -50.54 5.93 -121.22
N SER A 267 -50.01 4.70 -121.33
CA SER A 267 -49.60 4.11 -122.61
C SER A 267 -50.79 3.80 -123.55
N GLU A 268 -51.92 3.33 -123.00
CA GLU A 268 -53.15 3.14 -123.77
C GLU A 268 -53.71 4.48 -124.27
N LEU A 269 -53.61 5.53 -123.47
CA LEU A 269 -54.04 6.87 -123.85
C LEU A 269 -53.17 7.44 -124.99
N GLU A 270 -51.84 7.26 -124.92
CA GLU A 270 -50.94 7.66 -126.01
C GLU A 270 -51.20 6.92 -127.32
N THR A 271 -51.49 5.61 -127.26
CA THR A 271 -51.80 4.81 -128.45
C THR A 271 -53.14 5.21 -129.07
N LEU A 272 -54.18 5.42 -128.26
CA LEU A 272 -55.46 5.98 -128.70
C LEU A 272 -55.29 7.36 -129.36
N LYS A 273 -54.52 8.25 -128.73
CA LYS A 273 -54.22 9.57 -129.28
C LYS A 273 -53.56 9.50 -130.65
N LYS A 274 -52.56 8.63 -130.83
CA LYS A 274 -51.91 8.41 -132.14
C LYS A 274 -52.89 7.89 -133.19
N SER A 275 -53.79 6.97 -132.82
CA SER A 275 -54.80 6.44 -133.75
C SER A 275 -55.80 7.51 -134.20
N LEU A 276 -56.16 8.44 -133.31
CA LEU A 276 -57.04 9.56 -133.62
C LEU A 276 -56.39 10.55 -134.59
N GLU A 277 -55.14 10.93 -134.35
CA GLU A 277 -54.37 11.80 -135.26
C GLU A 277 -54.20 11.17 -136.66
N GLU A 278 -54.15 9.84 -136.75
CA GLU A 278 -54.08 9.12 -138.02
C GLU A 278 -55.42 9.06 -138.75
N ALA A 279 -56.55 9.06 -138.03
CA ALA A 279 -57.88 9.15 -138.61
C ALA A 279 -58.14 10.56 -139.16
N GLU A 280 -57.77 11.61 -138.42
CA GLU A 280 -57.87 13.01 -138.87
C GLU A 280 -57.06 13.25 -140.15
N ARG A 281 -55.82 12.73 -140.26
CA ARG A 281 -55.03 12.87 -141.50
C ARG A 281 -55.69 12.22 -142.71
N ARG A 282 -56.31 11.04 -142.54
CA ARG A 282 -57.01 10.34 -143.64
C ARG A 282 -58.24 11.12 -144.10
N GLU A 283 -58.98 11.71 -143.16
CA GLU A 283 -60.13 12.55 -143.47
C GLU A 283 -59.71 13.80 -144.28
N GLN A 284 -58.65 14.49 -143.84
CA GLN A 284 -58.12 15.67 -144.53
C GLN A 284 -57.75 15.38 -145.99
N GLN A 285 -57.08 14.25 -146.25
CA GLN A 285 -56.66 13.85 -147.60
C GLN A 285 -57.83 13.54 -148.54
N LEU A 286 -58.92 12.96 -148.02
CA LEU A 286 -60.12 12.66 -148.82
C LEU A 286 -60.88 13.95 -149.18
N VAL A 287 -60.90 14.93 -148.29
CA VAL A 287 -61.47 16.26 -148.56
C VAL A 287 -60.67 17.00 -149.63
N GLU A 288 -59.34 17.01 -149.55
CA GLU A 288 -58.47 17.62 -150.57
C GLU A 288 -58.62 16.94 -151.94
N PHE A 289 -58.68 15.61 -151.98
CA PHE A 289 -58.90 14.87 -153.24
C PHE A 289 -60.24 15.25 -153.89
N ARG A 290 -61.31 15.37 -153.08
CA ARG A 290 -62.64 15.78 -153.55
C ARG A 290 -62.61 17.18 -154.17
N GLU A 291 -61.88 18.13 -153.58
CA GLU A 291 -61.73 19.49 -154.12
C GLU A 291 -61.04 19.49 -155.49
N VAL A 292 -59.92 18.77 -155.62
CA VAL A 292 -59.15 18.70 -156.88
C VAL A 292 -59.97 18.11 -158.03
N VAL A 293 -60.70 17.03 -157.77
CA VAL A 293 -61.56 16.40 -158.79
C VAL A 293 -62.68 17.34 -159.22
N SER A 294 -63.29 18.06 -158.27
CA SER A 294 -64.35 19.04 -158.56
C SER A 294 -63.84 20.20 -159.43
N GLN A 295 -62.60 20.66 -159.19
CA GLN A 295 -61.95 21.75 -159.92
C GLN A 295 -61.62 21.36 -161.38
N THR A 296 -61.14 20.13 -161.58
CA THR A 296 -60.70 19.64 -162.89
C THR A 296 -61.88 19.41 -163.85
N LEU A 297 -63.08 19.18 -163.33
CA LEU A 297 -64.30 18.94 -164.11
C LEU A 297 -65.06 20.22 -164.50
N GLY A 298 -64.52 21.40 -164.20
CA GLY A 298 -65.14 22.69 -164.58
C GLY A 298 -66.49 22.95 -163.88
N LEU A 299 -66.77 22.25 -162.79
CA LEU A 299 -67.97 22.47 -161.97
C LEU A 299 -67.72 23.69 -161.07
N ASN A 300 -68.54 24.74 -161.22
CA ASN A 300 -68.36 26.00 -160.50
C ASN A 300 -68.43 25.80 -158.97
N LEU A 301 -67.40 26.30 -158.28
CA LEU A 301 -67.11 26.11 -156.84
C LEU A 301 -67.92 27.00 -155.88
N THR A 302 -68.97 27.69 -156.36
CA THR A 302 -69.78 28.57 -155.51
C THR A 302 -70.96 27.88 -154.82
N SER A 303 -71.12 26.56 -155.00
CA SER A 303 -72.12 25.78 -154.27
C SER A 303 -71.50 24.58 -153.59
N LEU A 304 -71.39 24.66 -152.26
CA LEU A 304 -71.19 23.52 -151.38
C LEU A 304 -72.47 22.67 -151.38
N ALA A 305 -72.59 21.83 -152.40
CA ALA A 305 -73.18 20.49 -152.39
C ALA A 305 -73.33 20.06 -153.85
N VAL A 306 -72.20 19.88 -154.56
CA VAL A 306 -72.21 19.06 -155.77
C VAL A 306 -72.31 17.61 -155.28
N PRO A 307 -73.44 16.92 -155.50
CA PRO A 307 -73.59 15.54 -155.05
C PRO A 307 -72.66 14.64 -155.89
N ASP A 308 -72.09 13.60 -155.27
CA ASP A 308 -71.05 12.77 -155.89
C ASP A 308 -71.46 12.19 -157.26
N TYR A 309 -72.76 11.95 -157.45
CA TYR A 309 -73.28 11.46 -158.73
C TYR A 309 -73.10 12.46 -159.89
N GLU A 310 -73.04 13.78 -159.64
CA GLU A 310 -72.79 14.78 -160.69
C GLU A 310 -71.32 14.84 -161.12
N ILE A 311 -70.40 14.67 -160.17
CA ILE A 311 -68.96 14.51 -160.42
C ILE A 311 -68.73 13.25 -161.28
N ILE A 312 -69.38 12.14 -160.89
CA ILE A 312 -69.34 10.87 -161.60
C ILE A 312 -69.91 11.02 -163.03
N LYS A 313 -71.06 11.69 -163.20
CA LYS A 313 -71.72 11.85 -164.52
C LYS A 313 -70.96 12.76 -165.49
N CYS A 314 -70.13 13.67 -165.00
CA CYS A 314 -69.19 14.45 -165.83
C CYS A 314 -67.93 13.67 -166.18
N LEU A 315 -67.36 12.92 -165.22
CA LEU A 315 -66.27 11.97 -165.48
C LEU A 315 -66.67 10.94 -166.56
N GLU A 316 -67.87 10.38 -166.47
CA GLU A 316 -68.42 9.45 -167.46
C GLU A 316 -68.51 10.09 -168.87
N ARG A 317 -68.80 11.39 -168.98
CA ARG A 317 -68.95 12.09 -170.27
C ARG A 317 -67.60 12.37 -170.95
N VAL A 318 -66.56 12.66 -170.16
CA VAL A 318 -65.16 12.81 -170.63
C VAL A 318 -64.58 11.46 -171.03
N VAL A 319 -64.91 10.40 -170.29
CA VAL A 319 -64.49 9.02 -170.62
C VAL A 319 -65.14 8.52 -171.93
N HIS A 320 -66.38 8.92 -172.25
CA HIS A 320 -67.03 8.54 -173.52
C HIS A 320 -66.54 9.33 -174.74
N SER A 321 -65.94 10.51 -174.57
CA SER A 321 -65.36 11.29 -175.68
C SER A 321 -63.95 10.84 -176.09
N HIS A 322 -63.35 9.90 -175.35
CA HIS A 322 -62.02 9.32 -175.61
C HIS A 322 -62.05 7.84 -176.04
N HIS A 323 -63.05 7.41 -176.82
CA HIS A 323 -63.26 5.99 -177.13
C HIS A 323 -62.36 5.36 -178.24
N HIS A 324 -61.28 5.97 -178.75
CA HIS A 324 -60.67 5.47 -180.01
C HIS A 324 -59.15 5.48 -180.24
N HIS A 325 -58.26 5.77 -179.29
CA HIS A 325 -56.81 5.65 -179.54
C HIS A 325 -55.99 5.14 -178.34
N LEU A 326 -55.11 4.17 -178.63
CA LEU A 326 -53.98 3.63 -177.85
C LEU A 326 -54.35 2.69 -176.68
N VAL A 327 -54.30 1.35 -176.76
CA VAL A 327 -53.29 0.37 -177.25
C VAL A 327 -52.04 0.26 -176.36
N THR A 328 -52.03 -0.82 -175.55
CA THR A 328 -50.88 -1.67 -175.13
C THR A 328 -49.87 -1.15 -174.12
N CYS A 329 -49.83 -1.73 -172.90
CA CYS A 329 -48.65 -2.45 -172.34
C CYS A 329 -48.88 -2.99 -170.90
N ALA A 330 -48.77 -4.32 -170.74
CA ALA A 330 -47.94 -5.05 -169.75
C ALA A 330 -47.97 -4.66 -168.25
N CYS A 331 -48.40 -5.55 -167.34
CA CYS A 331 -47.55 -6.53 -166.61
C CYS A 331 -46.41 -5.92 -165.76
N LEU A 332 -46.45 -6.16 -164.43
CA LEU A 332 -45.38 -6.40 -163.41
C LEU A 332 -46.06 -6.24 -162.02
N LYS A 333 -46.22 -7.20 -161.11
CA LYS A 333 -45.39 -8.28 -160.50
C LYS A 333 -44.31 -7.78 -159.53
N ASP A 334 -44.16 -8.53 -158.42
CA ASP A 334 -43.03 -8.64 -157.45
C ASP A 334 -43.09 -7.84 -156.14
N THR A 335 -42.66 -8.28 -154.94
CA THR A 335 -42.47 -9.59 -154.23
C THR A 335 -41.80 -9.29 -152.87
N SER A 336 -42.18 -10.01 -151.82
CA SER A 336 -41.36 -10.60 -150.71
C SER A 336 -42.36 -11.10 -149.65
N ALA A 337 -42.59 -12.40 -149.35
CA ALA A 337 -41.71 -13.54 -149.01
C ALA A 337 -40.73 -13.17 -147.87
N GLU A 338 -40.49 -13.92 -146.79
CA GLU A 338 -40.92 -15.20 -146.22
C GLU A 338 -40.17 -15.32 -144.85
N HIS A 339 -40.47 -16.36 -144.06
CA HIS A 339 -39.77 -16.87 -142.85
C HIS A 339 -40.00 -16.17 -141.49
N ASP A 340 -40.71 -16.80 -140.54
CA ASP A 340 -40.30 -17.91 -139.65
C ASP A 340 -39.21 -17.56 -138.65
N SER A 341 -39.56 -17.53 -137.35
CA SER A 341 -39.02 -18.46 -136.36
C SER A 341 -39.56 -18.14 -134.96
N CYS A 342 -40.48 -18.98 -134.47
CA CYS A 342 -40.46 -19.47 -133.07
C CYS A 342 -39.24 -20.44 -132.97
N PRO A 343 -38.65 -20.84 -131.81
CA PRO A 343 -39.40 -21.15 -130.58
C PRO A 343 -38.70 -21.09 -129.18
N LYS A 344 -39.56 -21.00 -128.15
CA LYS A 344 -39.65 -21.79 -126.90
C LYS A 344 -38.55 -21.86 -125.81
N CYS A 345 -39.11 -22.02 -124.60
CA CYS A 345 -38.65 -22.76 -123.39
C CYS A 345 -37.80 -21.97 -122.36
N CYS A 346 -37.97 -22.09 -121.04
CA CYS A 346 -38.89 -22.79 -120.13
C CYS A 346 -38.51 -22.42 -118.66
N LEU A 347 -39.47 -22.51 -117.71
CA LEU A 347 -39.36 -23.00 -116.29
C LEU A 347 -38.32 -22.34 -115.33
N GLU A 348 -38.48 -22.15 -114.01
CA GLU A 348 -39.15 -22.74 -112.82
C GLU A 348 -39.25 -21.60 -111.74
N LEU A 349 -40.19 -21.44 -110.79
CA LEU A 349 -40.73 -22.25 -109.66
C LEU A 349 -39.74 -22.60 -108.52
N LEU A 350 -39.95 -22.01 -107.32
CA LEU A 350 -39.84 -22.57 -105.93
C LEU A 350 -39.83 -21.38 -104.93
N HIS A 351 -40.83 -21.19 -104.07
CA HIS A 351 -41.10 -21.80 -102.75
C HIS A 351 -40.06 -21.52 -101.67
#